data_AF-A0A4Z2I9V4-F1
#
_entry.id   AF-A0A4Z2I9V4-F1
#
_cell.length_a   1.000
_cell.length_b   1.000
_cell.length_c   1.000
_cell.angle_alpha   90.00
_cell.angle_beta   90.00
_cell.angle_gamma   90.00
#
_symmetry.space_group_name_H-M   'P 1'
#
loop_
_entity.id
_entity.type
_entity.pdbx_description
1 polymer ?
#
loop_
_entity_poly.entity_id
_entity_poly.type
_entity_poly.pdbx_seq_one_letter_code
_entity_poly.pdbx_strand_id
1 'polypeptide(L)'
;MTVLLLLIPAWIFVGLEKEWDFMESLYFCFISLTTIGLGDYVPGENQSGEDLPHPDLYRLAITVYLLLGLVLVLVLLETCYELPQMRRLTQRFYLEKVRELDSETTNIIDQDHLSYEQSEPSSPVTDHLPVIPSVSEQAASLRLHSEPAPRAQQDLLSN
;
A
#
# COMPACT_ATOMS: atom_id res chain seq x y z
N MET A 1 7.87 8.01 20.93
CA MET A 1 7.89 6.59 21.35
C MET A 1 8.99 5.82 20.65
N THR A 2 9.05 5.82 19.32
CA THR A 2 10.14 5.22 18.53
C THR A 2 11.53 5.71 18.94
N VAL A 3 11.69 7.03 19.15
CA VAL A 3 12.96 7.61 19.62
C VAL A 3 13.38 7.06 20.98
N LEU A 4 12.43 6.80 21.90
CA LEU A 4 12.76 6.19 23.20
C LEU A 4 13.24 4.75 23.04
N LEU A 5 12.65 3.99 22.11
CA LEU A 5 13.09 2.64 21.77
C LEU A 5 14.49 2.61 21.14
N LEU A 6 15.02 3.73 20.65
CA LEU A 6 16.40 3.85 20.16
C LEU A 6 17.36 4.40 21.23
N LEU A 7 16.94 5.41 22.00
CA LEU A 7 17.80 6.06 22.98
C LEU A 7 18.07 5.20 24.22
N ILE A 8 17.06 4.47 24.71
CA ILE A 8 17.21 3.59 25.88
C ILE A 8 18.25 2.49 25.63
N PRO A 9 18.17 1.68 24.55
CA PRO A 9 19.19 0.68 24.29
C PRO A 9 20.53 1.27 23.91
N ALA A 10 20.59 2.39 23.17
CA ALA A 10 21.85 3.05 22.90
C ALA A 10 22.59 3.41 24.19
N TRP A 11 21.86 3.92 25.20
CA TRP A 11 22.43 4.18 26.53
C TRP A 11 22.91 2.90 27.24
N ILE A 12 22.16 1.80 27.10
CA ILE A 12 22.55 0.51 27.66
C ILE A 12 23.83 -0.01 26.98
N PHE A 13 23.93 0.09 25.65
CA PHE A 13 25.09 -0.36 24.88
C PHE A 13 26.36 0.43 25.20
N VAL A 14 26.29 1.73 25.48
CA VAL A 14 27.44 2.51 25.99
C VAL A 14 27.99 1.94 27.31
N GLY A 15 27.13 1.36 28.15
CA GLY A 15 27.55 0.73 29.40
C GLY A 15 28.05 -0.71 29.23
N LEU A 16 27.60 -1.40 28.19
CA LEU A 16 27.97 -2.80 27.90
C LEU A 16 29.23 -2.90 27.05
N GLU A 17 29.37 -2.05 26.04
CA GLU A 17 30.50 -1.98 25.11
C GLU A 17 31.39 -0.80 25.50
N LYS A 18 32.49 -1.07 26.20
CA LYS A 18 33.41 -0.04 26.73
C LYS A 18 34.09 0.76 25.61
N GLU A 19 34.23 0.18 24.43
CA GLU A 19 34.85 0.85 23.28
C GLU A 19 33.88 1.71 22.47
N TRP A 20 32.56 1.65 22.74
CA TRP A 20 31.56 2.35 21.94
C TRP A 20 31.14 3.67 22.59
N ASP A 21 31.15 4.74 21.80
CA ASP A 21 30.55 6.02 22.21
C ASP A 21 29.01 5.99 22.04
N PHE A 22 28.32 6.97 22.61
CA PHE A 22 26.86 7.09 22.51
C PHE A 22 26.38 7.17 21.06
N MET A 23 27.12 7.89 20.21
CA MET A 23 26.79 8.01 18.79
C MET A 23 26.90 6.66 18.07
N GLU A 24 27.90 5.86 18.39
CA GLU A 24 28.14 4.53 17.79
C GLU A 24 27.07 3.54 18.23
N SER A 25 26.73 3.56 19.52
CA SER A 25 25.64 2.75 20.08
C SER A 25 24.28 3.11 19.45
N LEU A 26 24.01 4.41 19.28
CA LEU A 26 22.78 4.89 18.61
C LEU A 26 22.75 4.50 17.14
N TYR A 27 23.89 4.64 16.45
CA TYR A 27 24.05 4.24 15.06
C TYR A 27 23.78 2.74 14.89
N PHE A 28 24.38 1.89 15.71
CA PHE A 28 24.14 0.45 15.74
C PHE A 28 22.65 0.12 15.95
N CYS A 29 22.00 0.73 16.94
CA CYS A 29 20.57 0.53 17.17
C CYS A 29 19.73 0.97 15.95
N PHE A 30 20.06 2.09 15.32
CA PHE A 30 19.35 2.58 14.15
C PHE A 30 19.50 1.65 12.96
N ILE A 31 20.72 1.29 12.55
CA ILE A 31 20.95 0.43 11.37
C ILE A 31 20.40 -0.98 11.56
N SER A 32 20.39 -1.47 12.80
CA SER A 32 19.86 -2.81 13.13
C SER A 32 18.33 -2.82 13.09
N LEU A 33 17.68 -1.82 13.70
CA LEU A 33 16.21 -1.73 13.72
C LEU A 33 15.62 -1.29 12.39
N THR A 34 16.37 -0.56 11.56
CA THR A 34 15.99 -0.26 10.17
C THR A 34 16.30 -1.41 9.21
N THR A 35 16.88 -2.50 9.70
CA THR A 35 17.30 -3.67 8.91
C THR A 35 18.31 -3.36 7.80
N ILE A 36 19.02 -2.22 7.89
CA ILE A 36 20.14 -1.89 6.99
C ILE A 36 21.30 -2.85 7.26
N GLY A 37 21.65 -3.06 8.53
CA GLY A 37 22.55 -4.13 8.97
C GLY A 37 23.95 -4.11 8.34
N LEU A 38 24.65 -2.98 8.36
CA LEU A 38 25.99 -2.84 7.77
C LEU A 38 27.02 -3.80 8.39
N GLY A 39 26.88 -4.13 9.68
CA GLY A 39 27.73 -5.12 10.36
C GLY A 39 29.13 -4.61 10.71
N ASP A 40 29.35 -3.30 10.65
CA ASP A 40 30.57 -2.60 11.08
C ASP A 40 30.69 -2.50 12.60
N TYR A 41 29.55 -2.42 13.29
CA TYR A 41 29.46 -2.49 14.75
C TYR A 41 28.70 -3.74 15.18
N VAL A 42 29.39 -4.67 15.85
CA VAL A 42 28.80 -5.90 16.38
C VAL A 42 29.13 -6.01 17.87
N PRO A 43 28.12 -6.04 18.76
CA PRO A 43 28.36 -6.14 20.18
C PRO A 43 28.98 -7.49 20.54
N GLY A 44 29.98 -7.48 21.42
CA GLY A 44 30.72 -8.67 21.86
C GLY A 44 31.75 -9.20 20.87
N GLU A 45 32.13 -8.46 19.83
CA GLU A 45 33.19 -8.86 18.89
C GLU A 45 34.59 -8.44 19.38
N ASN A 46 34.70 -7.26 19.96
CA ASN A 46 35.89 -6.65 20.55
C ASN A 46 36.13 -7.06 22.01
N GLN A 47 35.18 -7.75 22.64
CA GLN A 47 35.30 -8.29 24.00
C GLN A 47 36.15 -9.57 24.01
N SER A 48 37.41 -9.43 23.64
CA SER A 48 38.40 -10.51 23.70
C SER A 48 38.88 -10.70 25.14
N GLY A 49 38.14 -11.46 25.95
CA GLY A 49 38.79 -12.46 26.80
C GLY A 49 38.46 -12.54 28.30
N GLU A 50 38.07 -11.48 29.03
CA GLU A 50 38.28 -11.55 30.50
C GLU A 50 37.10 -11.19 31.43
N ASP A 51 35.96 -10.67 30.96
CA ASP A 51 34.90 -10.16 31.86
C ASP A 51 33.53 -10.89 31.80
N LEU A 52 33.23 -11.73 30.78
CA LEU A 52 31.90 -12.36 30.63
C LEU A 52 31.94 -13.90 30.77
N PRO A 53 31.22 -14.49 31.74
CA PRO A 53 31.22 -15.96 31.94
C PRO A 53 30.56 -16.75 30.80
N HIS A 54 29.66 -16.14 30.01
CA HIS A 54 28.96 -16.80 28.90
C HIS A 54 28.74 -15.86 27.68
N PRO A 55 29.69 -15.81 26.72
CA PRO A 55 29.58 -14.94 25.54
C PRO A 55 28.43 -15.33 24.60
N ASP A 56 28.09 -16.62 24.52
CA ASP A 56 27.00 -17.11 23.66
C ASP A 56 25.63 -16.61 24.14
N LEU A 57 25.42 -16.57 25.46
CA LEU A 57 24.16 -16.08 26.04
C LEU A 57 23.97 -14.58 25.79
N TYR A 58 25.07 -13.82 25.84
CA TYR A 58 25.06 -12.39 25.53
C TYR A 58 24.67 -12.14 24.07
N ARG A 59 25.31 -12.83 23.12
CA ARG A 59 24.97 -12.77 21.69
C ARG A 59 23.52 -13.15 21.42
N LEU A 60 23.03 -14.21 22.08
CA LEU A 60 21.64 -14.63 21.97
C LEU A 60 20.68 -13.57 22.55
N ALA A 61 20.98 -13.04 23.74
CA ALA A 61 20.16 -12.02 24.39
C ALA A 61 20.04 -10.76 23.53
N ILE A 62 21.14 -10.29 22.93
CA ILE A 62 21.14 -9.16 22.00
C ILE A 62 20.31 -9.47 20.76
N THR A 63 20.46 -10.66 20.19
CA THR A 63 19.70 -11.06 19.00
C THR A 63 18.20 -11.06 19.28
N VAL A 64 17.78 -11.62 20.42
CA VAL A 64 16.38 -11.60 20.87
C VAL A 64 15.90 -10.16 21.12
N TYR A 65 16.74 -9.33 21.74
CA TYR A 65 16.45 -7.92 21.97
C TYR A 65 16.23 -7.16 20.65
N LEU A 66 17.12 -7.33 19.67
CA LEU A 66 17.01 -6.71 18.35
C LEU A 66 15.76 -7.18 17.60
N LEU A 67 15.45 -8.48 17.67
CA LEU A 67 14.26 -9.04 17.04
C LEU A 67 12.97 -8.48 17.65
N LEU A 68 12.90 -8.40 18.98
CA LEU A 68 11.76 -7.81 19.68
C LEU A 68 11.64 -6.31 19.40
N GLY A 69 12.76 -5.57 19.43
CA GLY A 69 12.81 -4.15 19.11
C GLY A 69 12.37 -3.87 17.67
N LEU A 70 12.78 -4.73 16.71
CA LEU A 70 12.37 -4.65 15.32
C LEU A 70 10.86 -4.82 15.18
N VAL A 71 10.27 -5.83 15.83
CA VAL A 71 8.82 -6.03 15.83
C VAL A 71 8.10 -4.81 16.38
N LEU A 72 8.58 -4.21 17.47
CA LEU A 72 7.99 -2.99 18.02
C LEU A 72 8.08 -1.80 17.07
N VAL A 73 9.23 -1.61 16.39
CA VAL A 73 9.41 -0.56 15.39
C VAL A 73 8.49 -0.79 14.19
N LEU A 74 8.35 -2.02 13.70
CA LEU A 74 7.46 -2.38 12.60
C LEU A 74 5.98 -2.18 12.97
N VAL A 75 5.56 -2.57 14.17
CA VAL A 75 4.19 -2.35 14.66
C VAL A 75 3.90 -0.86 14.81
N LEU A 76 4.85 -0.08 15.33
CA LEU A 76 4.71 1.37 15.41
C LEU A 76 4.68 2.01 14.03
N LEU A 77 5.51 1.53 13.10
CA LEU A 77 5.55 2.00 11.73
C LEU A 77 4.20 1.74 11.06
N GLU A 78 3.68 0.52 11.15
CA GLU A 78 2.34 0.14 10.68
C GLU A 78 1.25 1.01 11.31
N THR A 79 1.29 1.20 12.63
CA THR A 79 0.35 2.08 13.35
C THR A 79 0.45 3.53 12.84
N CYS A 80 1.67 4.02 12.59
CA CYS A 80 1.94 5.34 12.01
C CYS A 80 1.48 5.45 10.55
N TYR A 81 1.52 4.37 9.77
CA TYR A 81 0.99 4.31 8.41
C TYR A 81 -0.55 4.33 8.40
N GLU A 82 -1.18 3.61 9.32
CA GLU A 82 -2.66 3.58 9.47
C GLU A 82 -3.23 4.91 10.00
N LEU A 83 -2.43 5.69 10.74
CA LEU A 83 -2.81 7.03 11.18
C LEU A 83 -3.19 7.90 9.96
N PRO A 84 -4.40 8.51 9.95
CA PRO A 84 -4.95 9.22 8.79
C PRO A 84 -4.11 10.42 8.33
N GLN A 85 -3.16 10.87 9.14
CA GLN A 85 -2.22 11.93 8.81
C GLN A 85 -1.28 11.53 7.67
N MET A 86 -0.78 10.29 7.66
CA MET A 86 0.12 9.77 6.61
C MET A 86 -0.65 9.42 5.33
N ARG A 87 -1.87 8.89 5.46
CA ARG A 87 -2.77 8.71 4.29
C ARG A 87 -3.10 10.02 3.60
N ARG A 88 -3.29 11.12 4.34
CA ARG A 88 -3.49 12.44 3.73
C ARG A 88 -2.27 12.90 2.94
N LEU A 89 -1.06 12.77 3.48
CA LEU A 89 0.18 13.17 2.77
C LEU A 89 0.43 12.29 1.55
N THR A 90 0.26 10.97 1.70
CA THR A 90 0.35 10.03 0.59
C THR A 90 -0.67 10.36 -0.48
N GLN A 91 -1.94 10.61 -0.12
CA GLN A 91 -2.94 11.09 -1.07
C GLN A 91 -2.57 12.42 -1.71
N ARG A 92 -1.99 13.39 -0.98
CA ARG A 92 -1.59 14.66 -1.59
C ARG A 92 -0.49 14.48 -2.61
N PHE A 93 0.57 13.75 -2.28
CA PHE A 93 1.64 13.47 -3.24
C PHE A 93 1.17 12.62 -4.42
N TYR A 94 0.32 11.62 -4.18
CA TYR A 94 -0.21 10.75 -5.22
C TYR A 94 -1.21 11.49 -6.13
N LEU A 95 -2.07 12.33 -5.55
CA LEU A 95 -3.07 13.10 -6.29
C LEU A 95 -2.45 14.29 -7.03
N GLU A 96 -1.40 14.93 -6.50
CA GLU A 96 -0.61 15.94 -7.23
C GLU A 96 0.03 15.30 -8.47
N LYS A 97 0.68 14.14 -8.30
CA LYS A 97 1.24 13.34 -9.41
C LYS A 97 0.19 12.90 -10.43
N VAL A 98 -0.97 12.42 -9.97
CA VAL A 98 -2.08 12.00 -10.85
C VAL A 98 -2.68 13.20 -11.58
N ARG A 99 -2.80 14.35 -10.92
CA ARG A 99 -3.31 15.59 -11.52
C ARG A 99 -2.38 16.16 -12.58
N GLU A 100 -1.07 16.02 -12.39
CA GLU A 100 -0.05 16.38 -13.38
C GLU A 100 -0.22 15.55 -14.67
N LEU A 101 -0.37 14.22 -14.51
CA LEU A 101 -0.62 13.30 -15.62
C LEU A 101 -1.97 13.53 -16.34
N ASP A 102 -3.03 13.87 -15.59
CA ASP A 102 -4.36 14.16 -16.13
C ASP A 102 -4.37 15.48 -16.93
N SER A 103 -3.60 16.47 -16.48
CA SER A 103 -3.40 17.74 -17.18
C SER A 103 -2.65 17.57 -18.51
N GLU A 104 -1.61 16.71 -18.54
CA GLU A 104 -0.91 16.40 -19.79
C GLU A 104 -1.82 15.66 -20.77
N THR A 105 -2.55 14.63 -20.31
CA THR A 105 -3.43 13.83 -21.16
C THR A 105 -4.58 14.67 -21.76
N THR A 106 -5.20 15.53 -20.95
CA THR A 106 -6.28 16.42 -21.39
C THR A 106 -5.80 17.42 -22.45
N ASN A 107 -4.58 17.96 -22.30
CA ASN A 107 -4.00 18.88 -23.27
C ASN A 107 -3.74 18.21 -24.63
N ILE A 108 -3.34 16.94 -24.63
CA ILE A 108 -3.06 16.18 -25.85
C ILE A 108 -4.36 15.82 -26.60
N ILE A 109 -5.43 15.43 -25.88
CA ILE A 109 -6.73 15.06 -26.48
C ILE A 109 -7.39 16.27 -27.17
N ASP A 110 -7.32 17.45 -26.56
CA ASP A 110 -7.88 18.69 -27.12
C ASP A 110 -7.19 19.07 -28.44
N GLN A 111 -5.87 18.86 -28.50
CA GLN A 111 -5.06 19.14 -29.70
C GLN A 111 -5.36 18.18 -30.87
N ASP A 112 -5.66 16.91 -30.58
CA ASP A 112 -6.10 15.94 -31.60
C ASP A 112 -7.54 16.20 -32.07
N HIS A 113 -8.45 16.63 -31.18
CA HIS A 113 -9.84 16.95 -31.55
C HIS A 113 -9.94 18.12 -32.53
N LEU A 114 -9.10 19.16 -32.38
CA LEU A 114 -9.01 20.28 -33.33
C LEU A 114 -8.45 19.87 -34.70
N SER A 115 -7.74 18.75 -34.77
CA SER A 115 -7.20 18.21 -36.03
C SER A 115 -8.24 17.40 -36.82
N TYR A 116 -9.24 16.82 -36.14
CA TYR A 116 -10.34 16.08 -36.76
C TYR A 116 -11.49 16.97 -37.23
N GLU A 117 -11.86 18.01 -36.48
CA GLU A 117 -12.95 18.94 -36.86
C GLU A 117 -12.65 19.78 -38.10
N GLN A 118 -11.38 19.88 -38.53
CA GLN A 118 -11.02 20.64 -39.73
C GLN A 118 -11.24 19.86 -41.05
N SER A 119 -11.84 18.66 -41.02
CA SER A 119 -11.99 17.78 -42.20
C SER A 119 -13.42 17.45 -42.67
N GLU A 120 -14.48 18.08 -42.13
CA GLU A 120 -15.85 17.95 -42.69
C GLU A 120 -16.48 19.31 -43.05
N PRO A 121 -16.92 19.53 -44.32
CA PRO A 121 -17.64 20.74 -44.69
C PRO A 121 -19.14 20.58 -44.37
N SER A 122 -19.60 21.48 -43.50
CA SER A 122 -20.98 21.96 -43.25
C SER A 122 -22.14 21.37 -44.08
N SER A 123 -23.13 20.79 -43.40
CA SER A 123 -24.55 20.95 -43.77
C SER A 123 -25.47 20.81 -42.55
N PRO A 124 -26.54 21.63 -42.42
CA PRO A 124 -27.46 21.58 -41.29
C PRO A 124 -28.67 20.65 -41.56
N VAL A 125 -29.40 20.33 -40.48
CA VAL A 125 -30.76 19.76 -40.41
C VAL A 125 -30.85 18.21 -40.34
N THR A 126 -31.19 17.67 -39.17
CA THR A 126 -32.54 17.15 -38.77
C THR A 126 -32.40 16.19 -37.57
N ASP A 127 -33.27 16.36 -36.58
CA ASP A 127 -33.57 15.41 -35.50
C ASP A 127 -33.62 13.94 -35.95
N HIS A 128 -33.10 13.05 -35.09
CA HIS A 128 -33.44 11.64 -34.86
C HIS A 128 -32.18 10.79 -34.62
N LEU A 129 -31.93 10.44 -33.35
CA LEU A 129 -31.15 9.26 -33.01
C LEU A 129 -31.97 8.41 -32.02
N PRO A 130 -32.09 7.08 -32.23
CA PRO A 130 -32.99 6.24 -31.46
C PRO A 130 -32.45 6.05 -30.04
N VAL A 131 -33.29 6.31 -29.05
CA VAL A 131 -33.02 6.03 -27.64
C VAL A 131 -32.85 4.52 -27.50
N ILE A 132 -31.64 4.07 -27.20
CA ILE A 132 -31.36 2.68 -26.88
C ILE A 132 -31.92 2.44 -25.47
N PRO A 133 -32.92 1.54 -25.28
CA PRO A 133 -33.51 1.34 -23.96
C PRO A 133 -32.49 0.70 -23.01
N SER A 134 -32.58 1.09 -21.74
CA SER A 134 -31.65 0.66 -20.69
C SER A 134 -31.72 -0.85 -20.49
N VAL A 135 -30.58 -1.47 -20.14
CA VAL A 135 -30.44 -2.92 -19.88
C VAL A 135 -31.46 -3.40 -18.83
N SER A 136 -31.92 -2.52 -17.94
CA SER A 136 -32.99 -2.79 -16.97
C SER A 136 -34.36 -3.05 -17.62
N GLU A 137 -34.70 -2.34 -18.70
CA GLU A 137 -35.96 -2.53 -19.43
C GLU A 137 -35.94 -3.81 -20.27
N GLN A 138 -34.77 -4.16 -20.84
CA GLN A 138 -34.59 -5.42 -21.57
C GLN A 138 -34.66 -6.65 -20.66
N ALA A 139 -34.19 -6.53 -19.41
CA ALA A 139 -34.33 -7.62 -18.43
C ALA A 139 -35.79 -7.82 -17.96
N ALA A 140 -36.57 -6.73 -17.88
CA ALA A 140 -37.97 -6.78 -17.48
C ALA A 140 -38.86 -7.44 -18.56
N SER A 141 -38.61 -7.15 -19.84
CA SER A 141 -39.35 -7.76 -20.95
C SER A 141 -39.06 -9.25 -21.12
N LEU A 142 -37.84 -9.72 -20.80
CA LEU A 142 -37.47 -11.14 -20.84
C LEU A 142 -38.14 -11.95 -19.71
N ARG A 143 -38.39 -11.33 -18.55
CA ARG A 143 -39.19 -11.95 -17.48
C ARG A 143 -40.67 -12.04 -17.82
N LEU A 144 -41.21 -11.07 -18.56
CA LEU A 144 -42.61 -11.10 -18.99
C LEU A 144 -42.87 -12.20 -20.03
N HIS A 145 -41.86 -12.59 -20.81
CA HIS A 145 -41.99 -13.60 -21.87
C HIS A 145 -41.70 -15.05 -21.43
N SER A 146 -41.35 -15.28 -20.17
CA SER A 146 -40.96 -16.60 -19.64
C SER A 146 -41.99 -17.25 -18.71
N GLU A 147 -43.23 -16.74 -18.65
CA GLU A 147 -44.32 -17.41 -17.94
C GLU A 147 -44.97 -18.48 -18.86
N PRO A 148 -44.90 -19.79 -18.53
CA PRO A 148 -45.50 -20.83 -19.37
C PRO A 148 -47.01 -20.92 -19.12
N ALA A 149 -47.78 -20.86 -20.21
CA ALA A 149 -49.24 -20.99 -20.25
C ALA A 149 -49.74 -22.27 -19.54
N PRO A 150 -50.91 -22.21 -18.86
CA PRO A 150 -51.44 -23.34 -18.10
C PRO A 150 -51.91 -24.46 -19.05
N ARG A 151 -51.34 -25.66 -18.89
CA ARG A 151 -51.79 -26.89 -19.56
C ARG A 151 -53.18 -27.28 -19.03
N ALA A 152 -54.20 -27.03 -19.83
CA ALA A 152 -55.47 -27.75 -19.76
C ALA A 152 -55.99 -27.97 -21.21
N GLN A 153 -56.45 -29.20 -21.47
CA GLN A 153 -57.17 -29.67 -22.67
C GLN A 153 -56.40 -30.07 -23.94
N GLN A 154 -55.75 -31.24 -23.88
CA GLN A 154 -55.58 -32.26 -24.95
C GLN A 154 -54.77 -33.41 -24.29
N ASP A 155 -55.21 -34.65 -24.12
CA ASP A 155 -56.04 -35.50 -24.97
C ASP A 155 -56.88 -36.50 -24.16
N LEU A 156 -58.20 -36.32 -24.27
CA LEU A 156 -59.25 -37.31 -24.02
C LEU A 156 -59.41 -38.21 -25.27
N LEU A 157 -58.30 -38.77 -25.77
CA LEU A 157 -58.28 -39.71 -26.92
C LEU A 157 -57.16 -40.77 -26.73
N SER A 158 -57.19 -41.52 -25.64
CA SER A 158 -56.57 -42.86 -25.56
C SER A 158 -57.08 -43.64 -24.35
N ASN A 159 -58.33 -44.09 -24.41
CA ASN A 159 -58.83 -45.44 -24.05
C ASN A 159 -60.36 -45.41 -23.96
#